data_AF-A0A6I9WS91-F1
#
_entry.id   AF-A0A6I9WS91-F1
#
_cell.length_a   1.000
_cell.length_b   1.000
_cell.length_c   1.000
_cell.angle_alpha   90.00
_cell.angle_beta   90.00
_cell.angle_gamma   90.00
#
_symmetry.space_group_name_H-M   'P 1'
#
loop_
_entity.id
_entity.type
_entity.pdbx_description
1 polymer ?
#
loop_
_entity_poly.entity_id
_entity_poly.type
_entity_poly.pdbx_seq_one_letter_code
_entity_poly.pdbx_strand_id
1 'polypeptide(L)'
;MARERWWRQMHNYRDYIHLLLGSMRREVEYAKSKDVDAQSCYNINSEAIDMHAETAYDTATKCIESAEKSIQKSLSFIDSLISLGEQLIKELKDLTMNCYDENSIAMQSCLLLEFGKVNTAVENFNDDAKNIQYSVISASNYVVLQATQCVTNTYDSAYFESYSQMISNADCVRIALDKKKKN
;
A
#
# COMPACT_ATOMS: atom_id res chain seq x y z
N MET A 1 7.34 1.58 -5.43
CA MET A 1 7.28 2.69 -4.45
C MET A 1 6.62 2.31 -3.12
N ALA A 2 5.29 2.13 -2.99
CA ALA A 2 4.67 1.86 -1.68
C ALA A 2 5.19 0.57 -1.00
N ARG A 3 5.34 -0.52 -1.76
CA ARG A 3 5.92 -1.78 -1.29
C ARG A 3 7.40 -1.65 -0.88
N GLU A 4 8.20 -0.88 -1.62
CA GLU A 4 9.60 -0.62 -1.26
C GLU A 4 9.71 0.21 0.03
N ARG A 5 8.82 1.19 0.22
CA ARG A 5 8.72 1.96 1.46
C ARG A 5 8.40 1.05 2.64
N TRP A 6 7.44 0.14 2.46
CA TRP A 6 7.11 -0.85 3.48
C TRP A 6 8.30 -1.71 3.88
N TRP A 7 8.99 -2.31 2.91
CA TRP A 7 10.22 -3.08 3.17
C TRP A 7 11.25 -2.26 3.96
N ARG A 8 11.51 -1.02 3.54
CA ARG A 8 12.46 -0.15 4.24
C ARG A 8 12.05 0.13 5.68
N GLN A 9 10.78 0.46 5.92
CA GLN A 9 10.30 0.74 7.28
C GLN A 9 10.40 -0.49 8.17
N MET A 10 10.00 -1.65 7.65
CA MET A 10 10.10 -2.92 8.36
C MET A 10 11.54 -3.26 8.75
N HIS A 11 12.49 -3.11 7.82
CA HIS A 11 13.91 -3.36 8.10
C HIS A 11 14.48 -2.40 9.14
N ASN A 12 14.27 -1.09 8.96
CA ASN A 12 14.75 -0.09 9.91
C ASN A 12 14.17 -0.33 11.31
N TYR A 13 12.89 -0.67 11.40
CA TYR A 13 12.23 -0.90 12.68
C TYR A 13 12.73 -2.18 13.35
N ARG A 14 13.00 -3.24 12.59
CA ARG A 14 13.64 -4.45 13.11
C ARG A 14 15.03 -4.16 13.69
N ASP A 15 15.85 -3.40 12.98
CA ASP A 15 17.18 -3.00 13.47
C ASP A 15 17.08 -2.18 14.75
N TYR A 16 16.09 -1.28 14.81
CA TYR A 16 15.79 -0.50 16.00
C TYR A 16 15.37 -1.35 17.20
N ILE A 17 14.46 -2.32 17.03
CA ILE A 17 14.09 -3.27 18.09
C ILE A 17 15.31 -3.99 18.62
N HIS A 18 16.21 -4.45 17.75
CA HIS A 18 17.44 -5.13 18.18
C HIS A 18 18.30 -4.24 19.11
N LEU A 19 18.38 -2.93 18.83
CA LEU A 19 19.06 -1.98 19.70
C LEU A 19 18.36 -1.81 21.05
N LEU A 20 17.03 -1.70 21.07
CA LEU A 20 16.24 -1.56 22.29
C LEU A 20 16.38 -2.79 23.20
N LEU A 21 16.16 -3.98 22.65
CA LEU A 21 16.29 -5.24 23.39
C LEU A 21 17.71 -5.45 23.90
N GLY A 22 18.72 -5.06 23.10
CA GLY A 22 20.11 -5.06 23.53
C GLY A 22 20.36 -4.13 24.71
N SER A 23 19.71 -2.95 24.75
CA SER A 23 19.79 -2.03 25.89
C SER A 23 19.13 -2.59 27.14
N MET A 24 17.89 -3.05 27.01
CA MET A 24 17.14 -3.64 28.13
C MET A 24 17.88 -4.82 28.76
N ARG A 25 18.49 -5.68 27.93
CA ARG A 25 19.29 -6.82 28.40
C ARG A 25 20.50 -6.37 29.21
N ARG A 26 21.21 -5.31 28.79
CA ARG A 26 22.35 -4.76 29.55
C ARG A 26 21.92 -4.26 30.93
N GLU A 27 20.75 -3.64 31.04
CA GLU A 27 20.23 -3.17 32.32
C GLU A 27 19.92 -4.32 33.29
N VAL A 28 19.29 -5.39 32.79
CA VAL A 28 19.02 -6.59 33.60
C VAL A 28 20.31 -7.30 34.01
N GLU A 29 21.29 -7.45 33.11
CA GLU A 29 22.58 -8.05 33.46
C GLU A 29 23.35 -7.19 34.47
N TYR A 30 23.24 -5.86 34.39
CA TYR A 30 23.78 -4.97 35.41
C TYR A 30 23.11 -5.22 36.78
N ALA A 31 21.78 -5.32 36.84
CA ALA A 31 21.07 -5.62 38.08
C ALA A 31 21.47 -6.98 38.66
N LYS A 32 21.62 -7.98 37.79
CA LYS A 32 22.09 -9.32 38.15
C LYS A 32 23.51 -9.30 38.73
N SER A 33 24.40 -8.46 38.20
CA SER A 33 25.76 -8.26 38.76
C SER A 33 25.76 -7.65 40.18
N LYS A 34 24.61 -7.11 40.61
CA LYS A 34 24.35 -6.61 41.95
C LYS A 34 23.46 -7.58 42.74
N ASP A 35 23.42 -8.87 42.38
CA ASP A 35 22.50 -9.91 42.87
C ASP A 35 21.05 -9.43 43.05
N VAL A 36 20.53 -8.72 42.04
CA VAL A 36 19.10 -8.43 41.90
C VAL A 36 18.60 -9.13 40.64
N ASP A 37 17.64 -10.03 40.81
CA ASP A 37 16.94 -10.61 39.67
C ASP A 37 15.86 -9.64 39.16
N ALA A 38 16.12 -9.05 37.98
CA ALA A 38 15.19 -8.18 37.27
C ALA A 38 14.76 -8.79 35.91
N GLN A 39 14.90 -10.10 35.73
CA GLN A 39 14.60 -10.75 34.45
C GLN A 39 13.14 -10.59 34.02
N SER A 40 12.22 -10.52 34.98
CA SER A 40 10.80 -10.26 34.71
C SER A 40 10.56 -8.90 34.03
N CYS A 41 11.36 -7.88 34.36
CA CYS A 41 11.29 -6.57 33.71
C CYS A 41 11.59 -6.69 32.21
N TYR A 42 12.63 -7.45 31.84
CA TYR A 42 12.96 -7.68 30.44
C TYR A 42 11.86 -8.47 29.74
N ASN A 43 11.42 -9.59 30.30
CA ASN A 43 10.48 -10.50 29.63
C ASN A 43 9.17 -9.81 29.26
N ILE A 44 8.57 -9.08 30.21
CA ILE A 44 7.30 -8.37 30.00
C ILE A 44 7.44 -7.30 28.91
N ASN A 45 8.49 -6.49 28.99
CA ASN A 45 8.67 -5.38 28.05
C ASN A 45 9.13 -5.88 26.66
N SER A 46 9.90 -6.97 26.58
CA SER A 46 10.28 -7.57 25.29
C SER A 46 9.09 -8.21 24.59
N GLU A 47 8.21 -8.89 25.34
CA GLU A 47 6.97 -9.44 24.79
C GLU A 47 6.05 -8.33 24.28
N ALA A 48 5.95 -7.21 25.00
CA ALA A 48 5.22 -6.04 24.52
C ALA A 48 5.80 -5.48 23.21
N ILE A 49 7.13 -5.35 23.11
CA ILE A 49 7.79 -4.93 21.86
C ILE A 49 7.46 -5.89 20.70
N ASP A 50 7.49 -7.20 20.94
CA ASP A 50 7.17 -8.19 19.92
C ASP A 50 5.70 -8.05 19.44
N MET A 51 4.75 -7.82 20.35
CA MET A 51 3.35 -7.54 20.00
C MET A 51 3.18 -6.25 19.18
N HIS A 52 3.90 -5.18 19.53
CA HIS A 52 3.90 -3.94 18.74
C HIS A 52 4.45 -4.19 17.34
N ALA A 53 5.47 -5.03 17.21
CA ALA A 53 6.07 -5.37 15.92
C ALA A 53 5.14 -6.18 15.02
N GLU A 54 4.46 -7.18 15.58
CA GLU A 54 3.45 -7.97 14.88
C GLU A 54 2.29 -7.08 14.42
N THR A 55 1.77 -6.24 15.32
CA THR A 55 0.68 -5.29 15.02
C THR A 55 1.08 -4.34 13.89
N ALA A 56 2.31 -3.82 13.91
CA ALA A 56 2.83 -2.94 12.87
C ALA A 56 2.92 -3.64 11.51
N TYR A 57 3.41 -4.88 11.50
CA TYR A 57 3.50 -5.69 10.28
C TYR A 57 2.11 -5.96 9.67
N ASP A 58 1.16 -6.41 10.48
CA ASP A 58 -0.21 -6.70 10.04
C ASP A 58 -0.93 -5.46 9.53
N THR A 59 -0.78 -4.35 10.24
CA THR A 59 -1.41 -3.07 9.86
C THR A 59 -0.79 -2.54 8.56
N ALA A 60 0.53 -2.59 8.42
CA ALA A 60 1.21 -2.21 7.18
C ALA A 60 0.81 -3.10 6.00
N THR A 61 0.62 -4.40 6.22
CA THR A 61 0.10 -5.33 5.21
C THR A 61 -1.29 -4.91 4.74
N LYS A 62 -2.20 -4.60 5.67
CA LYS A 62 -3.55 -4.10 5.37
C LYS A 62 -3.53 -2.75 4.64
N CYS A 63 -2.56 -1.87 4.91
CA CYS A 63 -2.38 -0.63 4.15
C CYS A 63 -2.13 -0.93 2.66
N ILE A 64 -1.25 -1.90 2.36
CA ILE A 64 -0.91 -2.27 0.98
C ILE A 64 -2.09 -2.96 0.30
N GLU A 65 -2.74 -3.92 0.96
CA GLU A 65 -3.92 -4.61 0.39
C GLU A 65 -5.07 -3.65 0.09
N SER A 66 -5.30 -2.68 0.98
CA SER A 66 -6.35 -1.66 0.78
C SER A 66 -6.02 -0.76 -0.40
N ALA A 67 -4.75 -0.40 -0.57
CA ALA A 67 -4.29 0.37 -1.72
C ALA A 67 -4.46 -0.40 -3.04
N GLU A 68 -4.09 -1.69 -3.07
CA GLU A 68 -4.26 -2.57 -4.23
C GLU A 68 -5.75 -2.72 -4.61
N LYS A 69 -6.63 -2.93 -3.64
CA LYS A 69 -8.09 -2.95 -3.88
C LYS A 69 -8.62 -1.61 -4.36
N SER A 70 -8.13 -0.50 -3.80
CA SER A 70 -8.57 0.84 -4.17
C SER A 70 -8.19 1.15 -5.62
N ILE A 71 -6.96 0.87 -6.04
CA ILE A 71 -6.54 1.15 -7.41
C ILE A 71 -7.27 0.26 -8.41
N GLN A 72 -7.49 -1.02 -8.10
CA GLN A 72 -8.27 -1.90 -8.97
C GLN A 72 -9.69 -1.36 -9.20
N LYS A 73 -10.35 -0.88 -8.15
CA LYS A 73 -11.67 -0.24 -8.26
C LYS A 73 -11.62 1.06 -9.04
N SER A 74 -10.61 1.90 -8.80
CA SER A 74 -10.46 3.18 -9.51
C SER A 74 -10.18 2.99 -11.01
N LEU A 75 -9.60 1.86 -11.42
CA LEU A 75 -9.20 1.59 -12.80
C LEU A 75 -10.13 0.62 -13.55
N SER A 76 -11.22 0.16 -12.93
CA SER A 76 -12.11 -0.85 -13.55
C SER A 76 -12.78 -0.37 -14.84
N PHE A 77 -12.84 0.94 -15.07
CA PHE A 77 -13.41 1.52 -16.28
C PHE A 77 -12.51 1.32 -17.53
N ILE A 78 -11.22 1.00 -17.34
CA ILE A 78 -10.27 0.76 -18.43
C ILE A 78 -10.73 -0.42 -19.29
N ASP A 79 -11.28 -1.47 -18.68
CA ASP A 79 -11.77 -2.65 -19.40
C ASP A 79 -12.93 -2.27 -20.35
N SER A 80 -13.84 -1.40 -19.89
CA SER A 80 -14.91 -0.87 -20.73
C SER A 80 -14.38 -0.06 -21.91
N LEU A 81 -13.33 0.74 -21.69
CA LEU A 81 -12.69 1.49 -22.77
C LEU A 81 -12.04 0.54 -23.79
N ILE A 82 -11.30 -0.47 -23.34
CA ILE A 82 -10.70 -1.48 -24.24
C ILE A 82 -11.79 -2.16 -25.08
N SER A 83 -12.88 -2.61 -24.43
CA SER A 83 -13.99 -3.27 -25.13
C SER A 83 -14.65 -2.36 -26.16
N LEU A 84 -14.80 -1.06 -25.88
CA LEU A 84 -15.33 -0.10 -26.84
C LEU A 84 -14.38 0.06 -28.04
N GLY A 85 -13.08 0.14 -27.81
CA GLY A 85 -12.08 0.21 -28.89
C GLY A 85 -12.11 -1.03 -29.79
N GLU A 86 -12.23 -2.22 -29.21
CA GLU A 86 -12.37 -3.48 -29.95
C GLU A 86 -13.66 -3.53 -30.78
N GLN A 87 -14.77 -3.02 -30.23
CA GLN A 87 -16.04 -2.91 -30.95
C GLN A 87 -15.91 -1.99 -32.16
N LEU A 88 -15.31 -0.80 -32.01
CA LEU A 88 -15.10 0.14 -33.11
C LEU A 88 -14.23 -0.45 -34.23
N ILE A 89 -13.18 -1.20 -33.87
CA ILE A 89 -12.36 -1.93 -34.85
C ILE A 89 -13.20 -2.95 -35.64
N LYS A 90 -14.11 -3.65 -34.96
CA LYS A 90 -15.00 -4.62 -35.61
C LYS A 90 -15.98 -3.94 -36.55
N GLU A 91 -16.62 -2.86 -36.12
CA GLU A 91 -17.54 -2.07 -36.95
C GLU A 91 -16.87 -1.56 -38.22
N LEU A 92 -15.61 -1.09 -38.12
CA LEU A 92 -14.80 -0.70 -39.27
C LEU A 92 -14.51 -1.85 -40.24
N LYS A 93 -14.24 -3.06 -39.73
CA LYS A 93 -13.96 -4.24 -40.57
C LYS A 93 -15.20 -4.76 -41.27
N ASP A 94 -16.34 -4.74 -40.58
CA ASP A 94 -17.59 -5.29 -41.08
C ASP A 94 -18.33 -4.31 -42.01
N LEU A 95 -17.87 -3.05 -42.11
CA LEU A 95 -18.51 -1.96 -42.84
C LEU A 95 -18.84 -2.32 -44.31
N THR A 96 -17.91 -2.96 -45.01
CA THR A 96 -18.10 -3.33 -46.42
C THR A 96 -19.11 -4.46 -46.61
N MET A 97 -19.15 -5.42 -45.68
CA MET A 97 -20.15 -6.48 -45.71
C MET A 97 -21.53 -5.96 -45.31
N ASN A 98 -21.60 -5.11 -44.27
CA ASN A 98 -22.85 -4.58 -43.75
C ASN A 98 -23.55 -3.63 -44.74
N CYS A 99 -22.78 -2.92 -45.57
CA CYS A 99 -23.30 -2.01 -46.58
C CYS A 99 -23.44 -2.62 -47.98
N TYR A 100 -23.22 -3.92 -48.14
CA TYR A 100 -23.35 -4.56 -49.45
C TYR A 100 -24.77 -4.42 -50.00
N ASP A 101 -24.88 -3.90 -51.22
CA ASP A 101 -26.13 -3.74 -51.95
C ASP A 101 -25.85 -3.92 -53.45
N GLU A 102 -26.77 -4.57 -54.18
CA GLU A 102 -26.65 -4.74 -55.64
C GLU A 102 -26.70 -3.38 -56.37
N ASN A 103 -27.34 -2.38 -55.77
CA ASN A 103 -27.32 -0.99 -56.21
C ASN A 103 -26.09 -0.26 -55.67
N SER A 104 -25.12 -0.02 -56.56
CA SER A 104 -23.88 0.70 -56.25
C SER A 104 -24.07 2.08 -55.58
N ILE A 105 -25.14 2.81 -55.89
CA ILE A 105 -25.43 4.13 -55.28
C ILE A 105 -25.90 3.96 -53.83
N ALA A 106 -26.73 2.95 -53.57
CA ALA A 106 -27.19 2.62 -52.23
C ALA A 106 -26.01 2.13 -51.37
N MET A 107 -25.16 1.25 -51.91
CA MET A 107 -23.94 0.78 -51.25
C MET A 107 -23.00 1.92 -50.89
N GLN A 108 -22.67 2.82 -51.83
CA GLN A 108 -21.81 3.98 -51.57
C GLN A 108 -22.40 4.92 -50.51
N SER A 109 -23.71 5.16 -50.57
CA SER A 109 -24.39 6.03 -49.58
C SER A 109 -24.34 5.41 -48.19
N CYS A 110 -24.55 4.09 -48.07
CA CYS A 110 -24.39 3.38 -46.80
C CYS A 110 -22.96 3.47 -46.27
N LEU A 111 -21.95 3.18 -47.11
CA LEU A 111 -20.54 3.24 -46.72
C LEU A 111 -20.16 4.62 -46.17
N LEU A 112 -20.56 5.70 -46.85
CA LEU A 112 -20.26 7.06 -46.40
C LEU A 112 -20.95 7.40 -45.06
N LEU A 113 -22.21 7.01 -44.89
CA LEU A 113 -22.96 7.26 -43.66
C LEU A 113 -22.39 6.47 -42.48
N GLU A 114 -22.16 5.17 -42.64
CA GLU A 114 -21.62 4.31 -41.58
C GLU A 114 -20.17 4.69 -41.26
N PHE A 115 -19.34 4.98 -42.26
CA PHE A 115 -17.98 5.45 -42.04
C PHE A 115 -17.96 6.78 -41.26
N GLY A 116 -18.86 7.71 -41.58
CA GLY A 116 -19.00 8.96 -40.84
C GLY A 116 -19.34 8.74 -39.37
N LYS A 117 -20.30 7.85 -39.07
CA LYS A 117 -20.66 7.49 -37.69
C LYS A 117 -19.49 6.88 -36.93
N VAL A 118 -18.80 5.90 -37.52
CA VAL A 118 -17.66 5.24 -36.88
C VAL A 118 -16.52 6.22 -36.67
N ASN A 119 -16.24 7.12 -37.63
CA ASN A 119 -15.20 8.13 -37.48
C ASN A 119 -15.48 9.07 -36.29
N THR A 120 -16.70 9.58 -36.15
CA THR A 120 -17.08 10.39 -34.98
C THR A 120 -16.96 9.60 -33.67
N ALA A 121 -17.33 8.32 -33.66
CA ALA A 121 -17.18 7.48 -32.48
C ALA A 121 -15.70 7.25 -32.11
N VAL A 122 -14.82 7.08 -33.11
CA VAL A 122 -13.37 6.98 -32.91
C VAL A 122 -12.76 8.29 -32.38
N GLU A 123 -13.22 9.44 -32.85
CA GLU A 123 -12.80 10.75 -32.32
C GLU A 123 -13.16 10.89 -30.83
N ASN A 124 -14.40 10.59 -30.46
CA ASN A 124 -14.85 10.60 -29.06
C ASN A 124 -14.05 9.60 -28.22
N PHE A 125 -13.84 8.38 -28.72
CA PHE A 125 -13.03 7.36 -28.06
C PHE A 125 -11.60 7.85 -27.77
N ASN A 126 -10.97 8.53 -28.73
CA ASN A 126 -9.63 9.07 -28.57
C ASN A 126 -9.58 10.16 -27.49
N ASP A 127 -10.59 11.01 -27.42
CA ASP A 127 -10.66 12.06 -26.40
C ASP A 127 -10.96 11.49 -25.01
N ASP A 128 -11.84 10.50 -24.91
CA ASP A 128 -12.07 9.74 -23.68
C ASP A 128 -10.78 9.07 -23.20
N ALA A 129 -10.03 8.42 -24.10
CA ALA A 129 -8.77 7.77 -23.78
C ALA A 129 -7.72 8.75 -23.21
N LYS A 130 -7.60 9.96 -23.79
CA LYS A 130 -6.72 11.01 -23.27
C LYS A 130 -7.15 11.47 -21.88
N ASN A 131 -8.44 11.74 -21.67
CA ASN A 131 -8.97 12.19 -20.37
C ASN A 131 -8.77 11.13 -19.28
N ILE A 132 -8.94 9.87 -19.66
CA ILE A 132 -8.68 8.70 -18.82
C ILE A 132 -7.22 8.65 -18.40
N GLN A 133 -6.27 8.86 -19.31
CA GLN A 133 -4.84 8.80 -18.99
C GLN A 133 -4.48 9.74 -17.81
N TYR A 134 -4.99 10.97 -17.82
CA TYR A 134 -4.79 11.91 -16.71
C TYR A 134 -5.41 11.42 -15.41
N SER A 135 -6.61 10.85 -15.48
CA SER A 135 -7.34 10.34 -14.33
C SER A 135 -6.63 9.13 -13.70
N VAL A 136 -6.09 8.22 -14.52
CA VAL A 136 -5.32 7.05 -14.08
C VAL A 136 -4.06 7.46 -13.33
N ILE A 137 -3.30 8.43 -13.87
CA ILE A 137 -2.08 8.93 -13.22
C ILE A 137 -2.41 9.56 -11.87
N SER A 138 -3.44 10.40 -11.82
CA SER A 138 -3.89 11.05 -10.58
C SER A 138 -4.34 10.05 -9.53
N ALA A 139 -5.20 9.10 -9.90
CA ALA A 139 -5.67 8.04 -9.02
C ALA A 139 -4.50 7.18 -8.49
N SER A 140 -3.55 6.81 -9.37
CA SER A 140 -2.37 6.04 -9.00
C SER A 140 -1.50 6.78 -7.98
N ASN A 141 -1.20 8.05 -8.23
CA ASN A 141 -0.40 8.88 -7.32
C ASN A 141 -1.06 9.04 -5.96
N TYR A 142 -2.37 9.26 -5.95
CA TYR A 142 -3.15 9.38 -4.72
C TYR A 142 -3.11 8.08 -3.90
N VAL A 143 -3.36 6.93 -4.54
CA VAL A 143 -3.33 5.62 -3.87
C VAL A 143 -1.94 5.32 -3.30
N VAL A 144 -0.87 5.59 -4.07
CA VAL A 144 0.51 5.40 -3.62
C VAL A 144 0.83 6.30 -2.42
N LEU A 145 0.38 7.55 -2.43
CA LEU A 145 0.56 8.48 -1.32
C LEU A 145 -0.15 8.00 -0.06
N GLN A 146 -1.42 7.61 -0.17
CA GLN A 146 -2.21 7.09 0.95
C GLN A 146 -1.57 5.84 1.56
N ALA A 147 -1.16 4.89 0.71
CA ALA A 147 -0.47 3.68 1.15
C ALA A 147 0.84 4.00 1.89
N THR A 148 1.63 4.92 1.33
CA THR A 148 2.92 5.35 1.90
C THR A 148 2.73 6.00 3.27
N GLN A 149 1.71 6.84 3.42
CA GLN A 149 1.39 7.51 4.67
C GLN A 149 0.88 6.52 5.72
N CYS A 150 -0.02 5.61 5.34
CA CYS A 150 -0.53 4.55 6.21
C CYS A 150 0.61 3.69 6.78
N VAL A 151 1.52 3.22 5.92
CA VAL A 151 2.70 2.45 6.33
C VAL A 151 3.62 3.27 7.23
N THR A 152 3.88 4.54 6.89
CA THR A 152 4.78 5.39 7.70
C THR A 152 4.20 5.61 9.10
N ASN A 153 2.93 6.01 9.20
CA ASN A 153 2.27 6.21 10.48
C ASN A 153 2.25 4.94 11.35
N THR A 154 2.03 3.77 10.72
CA THR A 154 2.03 2.48 11.41
C THR A 154 3.37 2.21 12.11
N TYR A 155 4.48 2.40 11.39
CA TYR A 155 5.79 2.18 11.99
C TYR A 155 6.18 3.29 12.96
N ASP A 156 5.81 4.55 12.72
CA ASP A 156 6.06 5.64 13.67
C ASP A 156 5.40 5.37 15.04
N SER A 157 4.17 4.86 15.06
CA SER A 157 3.52 4.39 16.27
C SER A 157 4.29 3.24 16.93
N ALA A 158 4.71 2.24 16.15
CA ALA A 158 5.46 1.10 16.67
C ALA A 158 6.81 1.52 17.29
N TYR A 159 7.53 2.48 16.69
CA TYR A 159 8.74 3.07 17.25
C TYR A 159 8.47 3.68 18.62
N PHE A 160 7.44 4.52 18.72
CA PHE A 160 7.08 5.21 19.97
C PHE A 160 6.69 4.24 21.08
N GLU A 161 5.87 3.24 20.76
CA GLU A 161 5.41 2.24 21.73
C GLU A 161 6.56 1.36 22.20
N SER A 162 7.43 0.91 21.29
CA SER A 162 8.61 0.09 21.63
C SER A 162 9.61 0.85 22.49
N TYR A 163 9.83 2.14 22.19
CA TYR A 163 10.66 3.02 23.03
C TYR A 163 10.11 3.15 24.44
N SER A 164 8.78 3.27 24.56
CA SER A 164 8.11 3.34 25.86
C SER A 164 8.31 2.07 26.69
N GLN A 165 8.33 0.89 26.05
CA GLN A 165 8.66 -0.37 26.73
C GLN A 165 10.12 -0.43 27.20
N MET A 166 11.06 0.14 26.44
CA MET A 166 12.45 0.26 26.88
C MET A 166 12.56 1.13 28.15
N ILE A 167 11.86 2.26 28.19
CA ILE A 167 11.84 3.12 29.40
C ILE A 167 11.21 2.39 30.58
N SER A 168 10.06 1.74 30.36
CA SER A 168 9.37 0.93 31.36
C SER A 168 10.28 -0.17 31.94
N ASN A 169 11.07 -0.84 31.10
CA ASN A 169 12.10 -1.77 31.55
C ASN A 169 13.12 -1.11 32.47
N ALA A 170 13.69 0.03 32.05
CA ALA A 170 14.70 0.75 32.83
C ALA A 170 14.17 1.16 34.21
N ASP A 171 12.93 1.65 34.28
CA ASP A 171 12.29 2.01 35.54
C ASP A 171 12.02 0.79 36.43
N CYS A 172 11.54 -0.32 35.85
CA CYS A 172 11.35 -1.57 36.57
C CYS A 172 12.67 -2.08 37.20
N VAL A 173 13.76 -2.08 36.42
CA VAL A 173 15.10 -2.47 36.87
C VAL A 173 15.60 -1.54 37.99
N ARG A 174 15.44 -0.23 37.82
CA ARG A 174 15.83 0.76 38.83
C ARG A 174 15.09 0.55 40.15
N ILE A 175 13.77 0.33 40.11
CA ILE A 175 12.97 0.05 41.29
C ILE A 175 13.44 -1.23 41.99
N ALA A 176 13.77 -2.29 41.25
CA ALA A 176 14.28 -3.53 41.81
C ALA A 176 15.64 -3.32 42.53
N LEU A 177 16.55 -2.56 41.92
CA LEU A 177 17.84 -2.20 42.51
C LEU A 177 17.69 -1.36 43.78
N ASP A 178 16.80 -0.37 43.79
CA ASP A 178 16.58 0.50 44.95
C ASP A 178 15.95 -0.25 46.14
N LYS A 179 15.14 -1.28 45.88
CA LYS A 179 14.63 -2.17 46.93
C LYS A 179 15.75 -2.94 47.61
N LYS A 180 16.75 -3.44 46.87
CA LYS A 180 17.89 -4.16 47.46
C LYS A 180 18.73 -3.26 48.38
N LYS A 181 18.95 -2.00 48.02
CA LYS A 181 19.73 -1.06 48.85
C LYS A 181 19.10 -0.72 50.20
N LYS A 182 17.80 -0.96 50.35
CA LYS A 182 17.02 -0.67 51.57
C LYS A 182 16.93 -1.86 52.52
N ASN A 183 17.33 -3.05 52.07
CA ASN A 183 17.41 -4.29 52.85
C ASN A 183 18.86 -4.59 53.24
#